data_AF-A0A0A2V5P7-F1
#
_entry.id   AF-A0A0A2V5P7-F1
#
_cell.length_a   1.000
_cell.length_b   1.000
_cell.length_c   1.000
_cell.angle_alpha   90.00
_cell.angle_beta   90.00
_cell.angle_gamma   90.00
#
_symmetry.space_group_name_H-M   'P 1'
#
loop_
_entity.id
_entity.type
_entity.pdbx_description
1 polymer ?
#
loop_
_entity_poly.entity_id
_entity_poly.type
_entity_poly.pdbx_seq_one_letter_code
_entity_poly.pdbx_strand_id
1 'polypeptide(L)'
;MKSGNVDKLFNVEPIDFELPAFNFTTNPDYNHKYNNLSASPGQPQLTGDSANLAKYKEKSLEGYAIKFIEKNGKPVGWDGKFPLSALQTDAPPEPTTPKEKETQLCANSHADFRLAKAECRTQVAQCVFDESKKPNFD
;
A
#
# COMPACT_ATOMS: atom_id res chain seq x y z
N MET A 1 -23.01 -38.86 5.27
CA MET A 1 -22.51 -37.68 4.52
C MET A 1 -23.48 -37.41 3.38
N LYS A 2 -24.23 -36.31 3.41
CA LYS A 2 -25.15 -35.94 2.31
C LYS A 2 -24.34 -35.14 1.28
N SER A 3 -24.09 -35.75 0.12
CA SER A 3 -23.50 -35.06 -1.02
C SER A 3 -24.51 -34.02 -1.51
N GLY A 4 -24.20 -32.73 -1.29
CA GLY A 4 -25.01 -31.63 -1.80
C GLY A 4 -24.82 -31.54 -3.31
N ASN A 5 -25.89 -31.75 -4.07
CA ASN A 5 -25.87 -31.62 -5.51
C ASN A 5 -25.73 -30.13 -5.90
N VAL A 6 -24.55 -29.76 -6.41
CA VAL A 6 -24.18 -28.40 -6.84
C VAL A 6 -24.87 -27.96 -8.15
N ASP A 7 -25.56 -28.88 -8.84
CA ASP A 7 -26.20 -28.63 -10.13
C ASP A 7 -27.42 -27.70 -10.04
N LYS A 8 -27.86 -27.33 -8.82
CA LYS A 8 -29.02 -26.46 -8.58
C LYS A 8 -28.70 -24.98 -8.36
N LEU A 9 -27.44 -24.57 -8.40
CA LEU A 9 -27.04 -23.19 -8.06
C LEU A 9 -26.90 -22.25 -9.27
N PHE A 10 -26.99 -22.75 -10.50
CA PHE A 10 -26.83 -21.94 -11.71
C PHE A 10 -28.03 -22.12 -12.62
N ASN A 11 -28.98 -21.18 -12.56
CA ASN A 11 -29.97 -21.03 -13.61
C ASN A 11 -29.29 -20.28 -14.77
N VAL A 12 -28.60 -21.03 -15.63
CA VAL A 12 -27.99 -20.46 -16.84
C VAL A 12 -29.13 -20.26 -17.84
N GLU A 13 -29.74 -19.08 -17.81
CA GLU A 13 -30.60 -18.66 -18.92
C GLU A 13 -29.73 -18.58 -20.18
N PRO A 14 -30.15 -19.19 -21.30
CA PRO A 14 -29.41 -19.10 -22.54
C PRO A 14 -29.27 -17.63 -22.94
N ILE A 15 -28.05 -17.26 -23.31
CA ILE A 15 -27.73 -15.91 -23.78
C ILE A 15 -28.35 -15.77 -25.18
N ASP A 16 -29.50 -15.11 -25.29
CA ASP A 16 -30.26 -14.92 -26.55
C ASP A 16 -29.69 -13.83 -27.47
N PHE A 17 -28.39 -13.55 -27.39
CA PHE A 17 -27.71 -12.62 -28.30
C PHE A 17 -26.39 -13.20 -28.78
N GLU A 18 -26.08 -12.97 -30.06
CA GLU A 18 -24.76 -13.28 -30.60
C GLU A 18 -23.73 -12.38 -29.93
N LEU A 19 -22.77 -12.99 -29.22
CA LEU A 19 -21.62 -12.25 -28.72
C LEU A 19 -20.87 -11.69 -29.94
N PRO A 20 -20.52 -10.39 -29.93
CA PRO A 20 -19.75 -9.82 -31.02
C PRO A 20 -18.43 -10.59 -31.17
N ALA A 21 -17.98 -10.77 -32.41
CA ALA A 21 -16.71 -11.42 -32.68
C ALA A 21 -15.58 -10.71 -31.91
N PHE A 22 -14.91 -11.44 -31.01
CA PHE A 22 -13.80 -10.91 -30.24
C PHE A 22 -12.56 -10.78 -31.14
N ASN A 23 -12.34 -9.59 -31.69
CA ASN A 23 -11.14 -9.27 -32.44
C ASN A 23 -10.03 -8.81 -31.47
N PHE A 24 -9.14 -9.73 -31.09
CA PHE A 24 -7.97 -9.40 -30.28
C PHE A 24 -6.79 -9.03 -31.17
N THR A 25 -6.29 -7.79 -31.03
CA THR A 25 -5.04 -7.37 -31.67
C THR A 25 -3.88 -7.58 -30.68
N THR A 26 -2.78 -8.18 -31.14
CA THR A 26 -1.59 -8.37 -30.31
C THR A 26 -0.93 -7.02 -30.03
N ASN A 27 -0.64 -6.72 -28.77
CA ASN A 27 0.14 -5.53 -28.39
C ASN A 27 1.63 -5.77 -28.73
N PRO A 28 2.23 -5.05 -29.69
CA PRO A 28 3.64 -5.23 -30.06
C PRO A 28 4.62 -4.82 -28.96
N ASP A 29 4.20 -3.95 -28.03
CA ASP A 29 5.04 -3.45 -26.94
C ASP A 29 5.01 -4.37 -25.69
N TYR A 30 4.22 -5.45 -25.74
CA TYR A 30 4.12 -6.37 -24.62
C TYR A 30 5.42 -7.15 -24.43
N ASN A 31 5.95 -7.15 -23.20
CA ASN A 31 7.16 -7.90 -22.86
C ASN A 31 6.83 -9.31 -22.38
N HIS A 32 7.19 -10.32 -23.17
CA HIS A 32 6.95 -11.73 -22.88
C HIS A 32 7.61 -12.26 -21.60
N LYS A 33 8.54 -11.53 -20.97
CA LYS A 33 9.13 -11.94 -19.68
C LYS A 33 8.06 -12.09 -18.58
N TYR A 34 6.91 -11.45 -18.73
CA TYR A 34 5.81 -11.52 -17.76
C TYR A 34 4.91 -12.75 -17.92
N ASN A 35 5.04 -13.53 -19.01
CA ASN A 35 4.23 -14.72 -19.26
C ASN A 35 4.35 -15.78 -18.15
N ASN A 36 5.51 -15.82 -17.49
CA ASN A 36 5.81 -16.81 -16.43
C ASN A 36 5.44 -16.30 -15.03
N LEU A 37 4.83 -15.11 -14.92
CA LEU A 37 4.41 -14.54 -13.64
C LEU A 37 2.93 -14.82 -13.42
N SER A 38 2.59 -15.18 -12.18
CA SER A 38 1.21 -15.27 -11.70
C SER A 38 0.93 -14.14 -10.72
N ALA A 39 -0.30 -13.63 -10.71
CA ALA A 39 -0.74 -12.73 -9.65
C ALA A 39 -0.57 -13.40 -8.27
N SER A 40 -0.12 -12.64 -7.27
CA SER A 40 -0.12 -13.13 -5.90
C SER A 40 -1.56 -13.26 -5.38
N PRO A 41 -1.80 -14.02 -4.30
CA PRO A 41 -3.03 -13.87 -3.51
C PRO A 41 -3.26 -12.40 -3.12
N GLY A 42 -4.53 -12.06 -2.83
CA GLY A 42 -4.90 -10.72 -2.38
C GLY A 42 -4.07 -10.30 -1.17
N GLN A 43 -3.52 -9.09 -1.24
CA GLN A 43 -2.70 -8.49 -0.18
C GLN A 43 -3.64 -7.80 0.83
N PRO A 44 -3.79 -8.31 2.06
CA PRO A 44 -4.75 -7.78 3.03
C PRO A 44 -4.54 -6.29 3.35
N GLN A 45 -3.30 -5.81 3.27
CA GLN A 45 -2.93 -4.42 3.49
C GLN A 45 -3.37 -3.44 2.39
N LEU A 46 -3.70 -3.95 1.19
CA LEU A 46 -4.24 -3.15 0.08
C LEU A 46 -5.76 -3.21 0.02
N THR A 47 -6.38 -3.82 1.03
CA THR A 47 -7.81 -4.02 1.09
C THR A 47 -8.46 -2.77 1.67
N GLY A 48 -8.80 -1.83 0.79
CA GLY A 48 -9.34 -0.52 1.18
C GLY A 48 -10.79 -0.52 1.69
N ASP A 49 -11.48 -1.67 1.66
CA ASP A 49 -12.85 -1.79 2.17
C ASP A 49 -12.94 -2.76 3.37
N SER A 50 -13.89 -2.46 4.25
CA SER A 50 -14.12 -3.17 5.51
C SER A 50 -14.67 -4.59 5.33
N ALA A 51 -15.32 -4.89 4.21
CA ALA A 51 -15.90 -6.21 3.92
C ALA A 51 -14.82 -7.22 3.51
N ASN A 52 -13.82 -6.81 2.75
CA ASN A 52 -12.69 -7.63 2.38
C ASN A 52 -11.67 -7.70 3.53
N LEU A 53 -11.53 -6.66 4.36
CA LEU A 53 -10.79 -6.76 5.63
C LEU A 53 -11.34 -7.91 6.51
N ALA A 54 -12.68 -8.07 6.52
CA ALA A 54 -13.36 -9.13 7.25
C ALA A 54 -13.08 -10.56 6.74
N LYS A 55 -12.61 -10.73 5.49
CA LYS A 55 -12.22 -12.03 4.91
C LYS A 55 -10.85 -12.50 5.38
N TYR A 56 -10.00 -11.57 5.83
CA TYR A 56 -8.63 -11.84 6.26
C TYR A 56 -8.45 -11.69 7.78
N LYS A 57 -9.50 -12.01 8.57
CA LYS A 57 -9.49 -11.91 10.04
C LYS A 57 -8.54 -12.85 10.76
N GLU A 58 -7.98 -13.85 10.07
CA GLU A 58 -7.13 -14.87 10.71
C GLU A 58 -5.85 -14.29 11.32
N LYS A 59 -5.34 -13.18 10.77
CA LYS A 59 -4.17 -12.47 11.28
C LYS A 59 -4.39 -10.97 11.21
N SER A 60 -3.81 -10.22 12.15
CA SER A 60 -3.71 -8.77 12.04
C SER A 60 -2.88 -8.38 10.80
N LEU A 61 -3.00 -7.12 10.33
CA LEU A 61 -2.13 -6.57 9.28
C LEU A 61 -0.65 -6.76 9.61
N GLU A 62 -0.27 -6.53 10.87
CA GLU A 62 1.06 -6.80 11.41
C GLU A 62 1.42 -8.29 11.28
N GLY A 63 0.49 -9.20 11.61
CA GLY A 63 0.68 -10.64 11.45
C GLY A 63 0.90 -11.08 9.99
N TYR A 64 0.31 -10.38 9.02
CA TYR A 64 0.58 -10.60 7.59
C TYR A 64 1.93 -10.01 7.17
N ALA A 65 2.30 -8.83 7.66
CA ALA A 65 3.59 -8.22 7.42
C ALA A 65 4.74 -9.09 7.96
N ILE A 66 4.61 -9.63 9.18
CA ILE A 66 5.55 -10.60 9.76
C ILE A 66 5.70 -11.81 8.83
N LYS A 67 4.57 -12.42 8.42
CA LYS A 67 4.58 -13.60 7.53
C LYS A 67 5.28 -13.32 6.19
N PHE A 68 5.07 -12.14 5.64
CA PHE A 68 5.70 -11.71 4.38
C PHE A 68 7.21 -11.57 4.54
N ILE A 69 7.67 -10.92 5.60
CA ILE A 69 9.10 -10.71 5.86
C ILE A 69 9.77 -12.03 6.27
N GLU A 70 9.13 -12.92 7.02
CA GLU A 70 9.66 -14.27 7.29
C GLU A 70 9.91 -15.06 6.01
N LYS A 71 8.98 -14.98 5.05
CA LYS A 71 9.09 -15.71 3.78
C LYS A 71 10.13 -15.11 2.83
N ASN A 72 10.23 -13.80 2.76
CA ASN A 72 10.99 -13.10 1.70
C ASN A 72 12.17 -12.25 2.22
N GLY A 73 12.35 -12.13 3.54
CA GLY A 73 13.25 -11.17 4.15
C GLY A 73 14.72 -11.61 4.22
N LYS A 74 15.03 -12.89 4.03
CA LYS A 74 16.41 -13.41 4.09
C LYS A 74 17.40 -12.65 3.18
N PRO A 75 17.07 -12.34 1.91
CA PRO A 75 17.94 -11.56 1.04
C PRO A 75 18.18 -10.11 1.49
N VAL A 76 17.31 -9.56 2.35
CA VAL A 76 17.43 -8.20 2.91
C VAL A 76 17.91 -8.21 4.36
N GLY A 77 18.54 -9.31 4.81
CA GLY A 77 19.18 -9.39 6.13
C GLY A 77 18.23 -9.63 7.31
N TRP A 78 17.03 -10.13 7.05
CA TRP A 78 16.10 -10.51 8.11
C TRP A 78 16.65 -11.63 9.00
N ASP A 79 16.71 -11.37 10.30
CA ASP A 79 17.23 -12.29 11.33
C ASP A 79 16.14 -13.04 12.10
N GLY A 80 14.87 -12.86 11.72
CA GLY A 80 13.72 -13.41 12.44
C GLY A 80 13.09 -12.45 13.45
N LYS A 81 13.59 -11.22 13.60
CA LYS A 81 13.01 -10.21 14.49
C LYS A 81 12.40 -9.06 13.71
N PHE A 82 11.11 -8.79 13.94
CA PHE A 82 10.36 -7.68 13.33
C PHE A 82 11.14 -6.38 13.36
N PRO A 83 11.17 -5.61 12.25
CA PRO A 83 11.93 -4.40 12.23
C PRO A 83 11.19 -3.41 13.13
N LEU A 84 11.68 -3.29 14.36
CA LEU A 84 11.67 -2.07 15.15
C LEU A 84 13.00 -1.87 15.90
N SER A 85 14.01 -2.73 15.73
CA SER A 85 15.36 -2.47 16.29
C SER A 85 16.19 -1.52 15.41
N ALA A 86 15.94 -1.52 14.08
CA ALA A 86 16.52 -0.56 13.15
C ALA A 86 15.76 0.79 13.13
N LEU A 87 14.50 0.79 13.56
CA LEU A 87 13.76 2.01 13.88
C LEU A 87 14.09 2.34 15.32
N GLN A 88 15.22 3.01 15.55
CA GLN A 88 15.60 3.48 16.89
C GLN A 88 14.38 4.09 17.60
N THR A 89 13.99 3.52 18.74
CA THR A 89 12.97 4.07 19.66
C THR A 89 13.40 5.40 20.28
N ASP A 90 14.60 5.87 19.97
CA ASP A 90 15.11 7.21 20.29
C ASP A 90 14.62 8.27 19.29
N ALA A 91 13.58 7.96 18.49
CA ALA A 91 12.86 8.98 17.75
C ALA A 91 12.46 10.08 18.75
N PRO A 92 12.89 11.34 18.54
CA PRO A 92 12.48 12.45 19.37
C PRO A 92 10.95 12.43 19.52
N PRO A 93 10.40 12.72 20.71
CA PRO A 93 8.96 12.73 20.92
C PRO A 93 8.29 13.55 19.82
N GLU A 94 7.17 13.05 19.31
CA GLU A 94 6.44 13.71 18.23
C GLU A 94 6.18 15.18 18.62
N PRO A 95 6.53 16.15 17.76
CA PRO A 95 6.45 17.54 18.16
C PRO A 95 5.00 17.95 18.39
N THR A 96 4.71 18.48 19.57
CA THR A 96 3.34 18.81 19.98
C THR A 96 2.92 20.19 19.51
N THR A 97 3.86 21.04 19.09
CA THR A 97 3.58 22.38 18.57
C THR A 97 3.97 22.53 17.09
N PRO A 98 3.28 23.38 16.32
CA PRO A 98 3.63 23.67 14.93
C PRO A 98 5.08 24.14 14.75
N LYS A 99 5.59 24.92 15.71
CA LYS A 99 6.95 25.47 15.69
C LYS A 99 8.02 24.39 15.89
N GLU A 100 7.75 23.39 16.72
CA GLU A 100 8.66 22.25 16.89
C GLU A 100 8.62 21.35 15.66
N LYS A 101 7.45 21.13 15.04
CA LYS A 101 7.32 20.40 13.77
C LYS A 101 8.15 21.06 12.66
N GLU A 102 8.01 22.37 12.48
CA GLU A 102 8.79 23.16 11.51
C GLU A 102 10.30 23.07 11.79
N THR A 103 10.69 23.14 13.07
CA THR A 103 12.09 23.05 13.47
C THR A 103 12.68 21.66 13.18
N GLN A 104 11.91 20.59 13.39
CA GLN A 104 12.33 19.23 13.07
C GLN A 104 12.42 19.00 11.56
N LEU A 105 11.41 19.44 10.79
CA LEU A 105 11.39 19.33 9.33
C LEU A 105 12.60 20.02 8.69
N CYS A 106 12.99 21.18 9.21
CA CYS A 106 14.12 21.95 8.69
C CYS A 106 15.46 21.67 9.40
N ALA A 107 15.54 20.63 10.26
CA ALA A 107 16.75 20.33 11.02
C ALA A 107 17.94 19.99 10.10
N ASN A 108 17.70 19.17 9.08
CA ASN A 108 18.72 18.67 8.14
C ASN A 108 18.68 19.37 6.78
N SER A 109 17.99 20.52 6.66
CA SER A 109 17.71 21.18 5.37
C SER A 109 18.97 21.41 4.51
N HIS A 110 20.10 21.74 5.16
CA HIS A 110 21.35 21.97 4.46
C HIS A 110 22.04 20.64 4.07
N ALA A 111 22.04 19.64 4.95
CA ALA A 111 22.77 18.39 4.72
C ALA A 111 22.11 17.57 3.60
N ASP A 112 20.78 17.47 3.64
CA ASP A 112 20.03 16.56 2.76
C ASP A 112 19.53 17.27 1.50
N PHE A 113 19.21 18.57 1.59
CA PHE A 113 18.56 19.32 0.52
C PHE A 113 19.35 20.54 0.04
N ARG A 114 20.54 20.79 0.61
CA ARG A 114 21.39 21.97 0.32
C ARG A 114 20.64 23.29 0.41
N LEU A 115 19.63 23.35 1.29
CA LEU A 115 18.72 24.47 1.44
C LEU A 115 19.02 25.23 2.74
N ALA A 116 19.06 26.56 2.67
CA ALA A 116 19.21 27.37 3.88
C ALA A 116 18.00 27.15 4.80
N LYS A 117 18.21 27.16 6.12
CA LYS A 117 17.10 26.96 7.08
C LYS A 117 15.97 27.97 6.89
N ALA A 118 16.28 29.21 6.54
CA ALA A 118 15.27 30.23 6.25
C ALA A 118 14.40 29.86 5.04
N GLU A 119 15.02 29.39 3.96
CA GLU A 119 14.32 28.96 2.73
C GLU A 119 13.46 27.72 2.99
N CYS A 120 13.97 26.77 3.78
CA CYS A 120 13.19 25.61 4.22
C CYS A 120 11.92 26.04 4.96
N ARG A 121 12.04 26.98 5.90
CA ARG A 121 10.89 27.48 6.67
C ARG A 121 9.87 28.20 5.79
N THR A 122 10.33 28.98 4.83
CA THR A 122 9.44 29.63 3.84
C THR A 122 8.66 28.58 3.04
N GLN A 123 9.31 27.51 2.59
CA GLN A 123 8.64 26.43 1.85
C GLN A 123 7.66 25.66 2.73
N VAL A 124 8.04 25.32 3.97
CA VAL A 124 7.13 24.67 4.93
C VAL A 124 5.89 25.53 5.18
N ALA A 125 6.06 26.85 5.36
CA ALA A 125 4.94 27.78 5.53
C ALA A 125 4.02 27.83 4.30
N GLN A 126 4.58 27.77 3.08
CA GLN A 126 3.79 27.69 1.85
C GLN A 126 2.97 26.40 1.77
N CYS A 127 3.58 25.25 2.08
CA CYS A 127 2.89 23.96 2.07
C CYS A 127 1.73 23.90 3.07
N VAL A 128 1.92 24.42 4.30
CA VAL A 128 0.84 24.48 5.31
C VAL A 128 -0.32 25.36 4.83
N PHE A 129 0.00 26.49 4.20
CA PHE A 129 -1.02 27.38 3.65
C PHE A 129 -1.80 26.72 2.51
N ASP A 130 -1.13 25.98 1.63
CA ASP A 130 -1.77 25.24 0.55
C ASP A 130 -2.63 24.06 1.05
N GLU A 131 -2.20 23.36 2.09
CA GLU A 131 -3.04 22.33 2.75
C GLU A 131 -4.28 22.93 3.39
N SER A 132 -4.16 24.08 4.06
CA SER A 132 -5.30 24.77 4.69
C SER A 132 -6.36 25.26 3.68
N LYS A 133 -5.99 25.34 2.40
CA LYS A 133 -6.89 25.74 1.30
C LYS A 133 -7.51 24.57 0.55
N LYS A 134 -7.09 23.33 0.81
CA LYS A 134 -7.72 22.17 0.18
C LYS A 134 -9.14 22.02 0.75
N PRO A 135 -10.17 21.89 -0.09
CA PRO A 135 -11.51 21.59 0.39
C PRO A 135 -11.49 20.26 1.15
N ASN A 136 -11.99 20.27 2.39
CA ASN A 136 -12.36 19.03 3.07
C ASN A 136 -13.50 18.40 2.28
N PHE A 137 -13.21 17.34 1.54
CA PHE A 137 -14.23 16.42 1.09
C PHE A 137 -14.43 15.41 2.21
N ASP A 138 -15.19 15.83 3.23
CA ASP A 138 -15.82 14.93 4.22
C ASP A 138 -16.99 14.17 3.58
#